data_AF-A0A3Q1ES04-F1
#
_entry.id   AF-A0A3Q1ES04-F1
#
_cell.length_a   1.000
_cell.length_b   1.000
_cell.length_c   1.000
_cell.angle_alpha   90.00
_cell.angle_beta   90.00
_cell.angle_gamma   90.00
#
_symmetry.space_group_name_H-M   'P 1'
#
loop_
_entity.id
_entity.type
_entity.pdbx_description
1 polymer ?
#
loop_
_entity_poly.entity_id
_entity_poly.type
_entity_poly.pdbx_seq_one_letter_code
_entity_poly.pdbx_strand_id
1 'polypeptide(L)'
;MPSRYLSPSSDRIRQPVEDVEECTCPTSNSPDYPKELQLLNSPCEKCCCPAPPPKISDLMNDKDLLDLLRLKLDPNHCTIKNWKNFASRWGMSYDELTLLEHRTQGSLSHSPTQEFLLRYNQKTVTELTELCRIYQRIDVLRLLQSWIEKDWPSRWQQTH
;
A
#
# COMPACT_ATOMS: atom_id res chain seq x y z
N MET A 1 -11.65 26.95 55.88
CA MET A 1 -10.52 27.58 56.60
C MET A 1 -9.65 26.46 57.20
N PRO A 2 -8.32 26.59 57.35
CA PRO A 2 -7.26 26.68 56.35
C PRO A 2 -6.21 25.54 56.48
N SER A 3 -5.26 25.50 55.54
CA SER A 3 -4.07 24.63 55.47
C SER A 3 -3.11 24.76 56.67
N ARG A 4 -2.41 23.68 57.05
CA ARG A 4 -1.07 23.71 57.70
C ARG A 4 -0.35 22.35 57.59
N TYR A 5 0.92 22.45 57.19
CA TYR A 5 1.92 21.38 57.02
C TYR A 5 2.37 20.77 58.35
N LEU A 6 2.83 19.51 58.32
CA LEU A 6 3.76 18.93 59.30
C LEU A 6 4.80 18.03 58.61
N SER A 7 6.05 18.23 59.03
CA SER A 7 7.33 17.69 58.53
C SER A 7 7.60 16.22 58.95
N PRO A 8 8.65 15.56 58.43
CA PRO A 8 8.80 14.09 58.45
C PRO A 8 9.41 13.57 59.77
N SER A 9 8.93 12.42 60.23
CA SER A 9 9.49 11.69 61.38
C SER A 9 10.50 10.65 60.93
N SER A 10 11.68 10.74 61.54
CA SER A 10 12.77 9.77 61.55
C SER A 10 12.32 8.42 62.12
N ASP A 11 12.72 7.32 61.49
CA ASP A 11 13.16 6.11 62.19
C ASP A 11 14.08 5.29 61.28
N ARG A 12 15.38 5.56 61.40
CA ARG A 12 16.47 4.81 60.78
C ARG A 12 16.68 3.51 61.56
N ILE A 13 16.35 2.38 60.96
CA ILE A 13 16.78 1.07 61.46
C ILE A 13 18.21 0.82 60.96
N ARG A 14 19.11 0.52 61.89
CA ARG A 14 20.55 0.27 61.70
C ARG A 14 20.81 -1.15 61.19
N GLN A 15 21.73 -1.30 60.23
CA GLN A 15 22.31 -2.58 59.80
C GLN A 15 23.26 -3.17 60.85
N PRO A 16 23.28 -4.50 61.03
CA PRO A 16 24.46 -5.24 61.44
C PRO A 16 25.26 -5.69 60.21
N VAL A 17 26.58 -5.56 60.30
CA VAL A 17 27.59 -6.01 59.33
C VAL A 17 28.11 -7.40 59.70
N GLU A 18 28.59 -8.12 58.67
CA GLU A 18 29.49 -9.30 58.62
C GLU A 18 28.96 -10.20 57.48
N ASP A 19 29.69 -10.66 56.48
CA ASP A 19 31.12 -10.90 56.36
C ASP A 19 31.53 -10.89 54.87
N VAL A 20 32.81 -10.70 54.60
CA VAL A 20 33.37 -10.74 53.24
C VAL A 20 33.43 -12.19 52.77
N GLU A 21 32.55 -12.58 51.84
CA GLU A 21 32.80 -13.72 50.97
C GLU A 21 32.53 -13.36 49.50
N GLU A 22 33.59 -13.55 48.74
CA GLU A 22 33.77 -13.31 47.32
C GLU A 22 32.80 -14.14 46.48
N CYS A 23 31.63 -13.59 46.14
CA CYS A 23 30.74 -14.22 45.15
C CYS A 23 31.27 -13.96 43.74
N THR A 24 32.17 -14.83 43.30
CA THR A 24 32.58 -14.95 41.91
C THR A 24 31.36 -15.26 41.04
N CYS A 25 30.90 -14.31 40.24
CA CYS A 25 29.95 -14.58 39.18
C CYS A 25 30.62 -15.51 38.15
N PRO A 26 30.09 -16.70 37.83
CA PRO A 26 30.54 -17.39 36.64
C PRO A 26 29.97 -16.63 35.44
N THR A 27 30.84 -15.98 34.69
CA THR A 27 30.61 -15.61 33.29
C THR A 27 30.36 -16.90 32.51
N SER A 28 29.08 -17.29 32.42
CA SER A 28 28.62 -18.31 31.50
C SER A 28 28.34 -17.64 30.15
N ASN A 29 29.37 -17.56 29.31
CA ASN A 29 29.18 -17.46 27.87
C ASN A 29 28.56 -18.78 27.39
N SER A 30 27.23 -18.83 27.31
CA SER A 30 26.51 -19.90 26.62
C SER A 30 26.00 -19.34 25.28
N PRO A 31 26.50 -19.81 24.13
CA PRO A 31 25.98 -19.43 22.82
C PRO A 31 24.92 -20.44 22.39
N ASP A 32 23.89 -20.65 23.19
CA ASP A 32 22.71 -21.42 22.76
C ASP A 32 21.46 -20.56 22.95
N TYR A 33 21.35 -19.55 22.08
CA TYR A 33 20.06 -18.93 21.81
C TYR A 33 19.23 -19.97 21.02
N PRO A 34 18.07 -20.42 21.52
CA PRO A 34 17.31 -21.44 20.83
C PRO A 34 16.88 -20.92 19.46
N LYS A 35 17.27 -21.64 18.40
CA LYS A 35 16.86 -21.40 17.01
C LYS A 35 15.33 -21.36 16.83
N GLU A 36 14.57 -21.81 17.82
CA GLU A 36 13.10 -21.73 17.87
C GLU A 36 12.55 -20.30 17.94
N LEU A 37 13.29 -19.33 18.51
CA LEU A 37 12.85 -17.93 18.53
C LEU A 37 13.03 -17.23 17.17
N GLN A 38 13.88 -17.74 16.28
CA GLN A 38 14.02 -17.22 14.92
C GLN A 38 12.86 -17.68 14.01
N LEU A 39 12.22 -18.81 14.33
CA LEU A 39 11.03 -19.31 13.61
C LEU A 39 9.78 -18.47 13.85
N LEU A 40 9.68 -17.76 14.99
CA LEU A 40 8.53 -16.89 15.29
C LEU A 40 8.52 -15.59 14.47
N ASN A 41 9.67 -15.16 13.94
CA ASN A 41 9.78 -13.97 13.08
C ASN A 41 9.63 -14.29 11.59
N SER A 42 9.43 -15.56 11.25
CA SER A 42 9.15 -15.99 9.88
C SER A 42 7.66 -15.74 9.60
N PRO A 43 7.27 -15.03 8.54
CA PRO A 43 5.86 -14.94 8.15
C PRO A 43 5.32 -16.36 7.99
N CYS A 44 4.29 -16.71 8.76
CA CYS A 44 3.64 -18.00 8.65
C CYS A 44 3.11 -18.19 7.23
N GLU A 45 3.69 -19.11 6.45
CA GLU A 45 3.27 -19.42 5.06
C GLU A 45 1.77 -19.79 4.97
N LYS A 46 1.19 -20.30 6.07
CA LYS A 46 -0.22 -20.67 6.17
C LYS A 46 -1.13 -19.53 6.65
N CYS A 47 -0.57 -18.42 7.09
CA CYS A 47 -1.29 -17.28 7.68
C CYS A 47 -1.25 -16.03 6.77
N CYS A 48 -0.55 -16.09 5.64
CA CYS A 48 -0.60 -15.03 4.63
C CYS A 48 -1.99 -15.00 3.99
N CYS A 49 -2.80 -14.02 4.37
CA CYS A 49 -4.01 -13.70 3.65
C CYS A 49 -3.65 -13.35 2.19
N PRO A 50 -4.33 -13.92 1.19
CA PRO A 50 -4.11 -13.49 -0.18
C PRO A 50 -4.43 -12.00 -0.29
N ALA A 51 -3.62 -11.27 -1.06
CA ALA A 51 -3.86 -9.85 -1.29
C ALA A 51 -5.28 -9.67 -1.85
N PRO A 52 -6.07 -8.73 -1.31
CA PRO A 52 -7.42 -8.46 -1.80
C PRO A 52 -7.36 -7.97 -3.25
N PRO A 53 -8.45 -8.03 -4.03
CA PRO A 53 -8.47 -7.45 -5.37
C PRO A 53 -8.07 -5.97 -5.32
N PRO A 54 -7.07 -5.54 -6.11
CA PRO A 54 -6.61 -4.15 -6.07
C PRO A 54 -7.69 -3.21 -6.58
N LYS A 55 -7.76 -2.03 -5.98
CA LYS A 55 -8.54 -0.91 -6.48
C LYS A 55 -7.73 -0.10 -7.48
N ILE A 56 -8.42 0.73 -8.26
CA ILE A 56 -7.76 1.69 -9.14
C ILE A 56 -6.91 2.66 -8.32
N SER A 57 -7.30 3.02 -7.09
CA SER A 57 -6.45 3.80 -6.19
C SER A 57 -5.08 3.15 -5.92
N ASP A 58 -5.02 1.83 -5.80
CA ASP A 58 -3.78 1.09 -5.54
C ASP A 58 -2.89 1.08 -6.78
N LEU A 59 -3.50 0.85 -7.94
CA LEU A 59 -2.85 0.97 -9.26
C LEU A 59 -2.25 2.36 -9.48
N MET A 60 -2.93 3.41 -9.04
CA MET A 60 -2.48 4.81 -9.21
C MET A 60 -1.24 5.16 -8.38
N ASN A 61 -0.89 4.34 -7.38
CA ASN A 61 0.35 4.49 -6.62
C ASN A 61 1.57 3.93 -7.37
N ASP A 62 1.37 3.18 -8.45
CA ASP A 62 2.42 2.66 -9.32
C ASP A 62 2.64 3.59 -10.53
N LYS A 63 3.67 4.43 -10.45
CA LYS A 63 3.99 5.41 -11.49
C LYS A 63 4.30 4.78 -12.84
N ASP A 64 5.08 3.70 -12.85
CA ASP A 64 5.51 3.07 -14.10
C ASP A 64 4.32 2.42 -14.81
N LEU A 65 3.46 1.73 -14.06
CA LEU A 65 2.21 1.21 -14.59
C LEU A 65 1.30 2.32 -15.12
N LEU A 66 1.14 3.41 -14.36
CA LEU A 66 0.32 4.54 -14.76
C LEU A 66 0.86 5.16 -16.06
N ASP A 67 2.16 5.34 -16.20
CA ASP A 67 2.78 5.89 -17.41
C ASP A 67 2.58 4.98 -18.64
N LEU A 68 2.66 3.65 -18.46
CA LEU A 68 2.34 2.69 -19.51
C LEU A 68 0.86 2.75 -19.92
N LEU A 69 -0.05 2.93 -18.97
CA LEU A 69 -1.48 3.11 -19.25
C LEU A 69 -1.74 4.40 -20.01
N ARG A 70 -1.12 5.51 -19.59
CA ARG A 70 -1.19 6.81 -20.29
C ARG A 70 -0.76 6.67 -21.75
N LEU A 71 0.40 6.05 -22.00
CA LEU A 71 0.91 5.81 -23.36
C LEU A 71 -0.08 5.02 -24.24
N LYS A 72 -0.81 4.07 -23.63
CA LYS A 72 -1.75 3.18 -24.34
C LYS A 72 -3.16 3.78 -24.50
N LEU A 73 -3.59 4.63 -23.59
CA LEU A 73 -4.99 5.06 -23.48
C LEU A 73 -5.21 6.55 -23.75
N ASP A 74 -4.20 7.41 -23.68
CA ASP A 74 -4.27 8.81 -24.13
C ASP A 74 -4.33 9.03 -25.67
N PRO A 75 -4.07 8.07 -26.58
CA PRO A 75 -4.12 8.34 -28.02
C PRO A 75 -5.49 8.87 -28.49
N ASN A 76 -5.46 9.93 -29.30
CA ASN A 76 -6.66 10.54 -29.92
C ASN A 76 -7.01 9.95 -31.29
N HIS A 77 -6.34 8.87 -31.73
CA HIS A 77 -6.63 8.26 -33.02
C HIS A 77 -7.98 7.54 -33.00
N CYS A 78 -8.89 7.90 -33.91
CA CYS A 78 -10.30 7.47 -33.88
C CYS A 78 -10.51 5.94 -33.96
N THR A 79 -9.58 5.19 -34.55
CA THR A 79 -9.66 3.72 -34.61
C THR A 79 -9.26 3.03 -33.31
N ILE A 80 -8.62 3.74 -32.37
CA ILE A 80 -8.15 3.18 -31.11
C ILE A 80 -9.20 3.42 -30.04
N LYS A 81 -9.71 2.34 -29.43
CA LYS A 81 -10.58 2.43 -28.24
C LYS A 81 -9.74 2.91 -27.05
N ASN A 82 -9.97 4.14 -26.62
CA ASN A 82 -9.13 4.88 -25.67
C ASN A 82 -9.87 5.22 -24.37
N TRP A 83 -9.31 6.10 -23.54
CA TRP A 83 -9.89 6.54 -22.27
C TRP A 83 -11.36 7.00 -22.38
N LYS A 84 -11.76 7.68 -23.47
CA LYS A 84 -13.14 8.15 -23.67
C LYS A 84 -14.13 7.00 -23.77
N ASN A 85 -13.73 5.92 -24.43
CA ASN A 85 -14.57 4.74 -24.59
C ASN A 85 -14.79 4.06 -23.22
N PHE A 86 -13.77 4.08 -22.39
CA PHE A 86 -13.83 3.51 -21.03
C PHE A 86 -14.69 4.38 -20.12
N ALA A 87 -14.43 5.69 -20.09
CA ALA A 87 -15.16 6.67 -19.30
C ALA A 87 -16.65 6.74 -19.66
N SER A 88 -16.99 6.77 -20.96
CA SER A 88 -18.40 6.74 -21.41
C SER A 88 -19.12 5.48 -20.96
N ARG A 89 -18.45 4.31 -21.02
CA ARG A 89 -19.03 3.04 -20.56
C ARG A 89 -19.29 3.01 -19.06
N TRP A 90 -18.52 3.77 -18.28
CA TRP A 90 -18.73 3.98 -16.85
C TRP A 90 -19.61 5.20 -16.52
N GLY A 91 -20.30 5.75 -17.52
CA GLY A 91 -21.35 6.75 -17.32
C GLY A 91 -20.90 8.20 -17.36
N MET A 92 -19.67 8.50 -17.78
CA MET A 92 -19.27 9.90 -18.03
C MET A 92 -20.05 10.44 -19.23
N SER A 93 -20.72 11.58 -19.04
CA SER A 93 -21.53 12.22 -20.10
C SER A 93 -20.67 12.76 -21.24
N TYR A 94 -21.28 13.02 -22.39
CA TYR A 94 -20.59 13.59 -23.55
C TYR A 94 -19.93 14.94 -23.23
N ASP A 95 -20.62 15.80 -22.47
CA ASP A 95 -20.11 17.12 -22.09
C ASP A 95 -18.91 17.00 -21.15
N GLU A 96 -18.95 16.07 -20.20
CA GLU A 96 -17.82 15.79 -19.31
C GLU A 96 -16.61 15.22 -20.06
N LEU A 97 -16.84 14.30 -21.00
CA LEU A 97 -15.79 13.75 -21.87
C LEU A 97 -15.14 14.84 -22.71
N THR A 98 -15.97 15.72 -23.28
CA THR A 98 -15.50 16.85 -24.10
C THR A 98 -14.69 17.82 -23.25
N LEU A 99 -15.19 18.20 -22.07
CA LEU A 99 -14.47 19.07 -21.16
C LEU A 99 -13.12 18.48 -20.72
N LEU A 100 -13.08 17.19 -20.39
CA LEU A 100 -11.84 16.53 -19.97
C LEU A 100 -10.82 16.46 -21.10
N GLU A 101 -11.25 16.19 -22.34
CA GLU A 101 -10.37 16.24 -23.50
C GLU A 101 -9.75 17.62 -23.67
N HIS A 102 -10.57 18.69 -23.67
CA HIS A 102 -10.07 20.05 -23.86
C HIS A 102 -9.09 20.46 -22.75
N ARG A 103 -9.35 20.07 -21.49
CA ARG A 103 -8.49 20.41 -20.35
C ARG A 103 -7.12 19.71 -20.41
N THR A 104 -7.05 18.55 -21.04
CA THR A 104 -5.83 17.72 -21.09
C THR A 104 -5.13 17.78 -22.44
N GLN A 105 -5.75 18.38 -23.44
CA GLN A 105 -5.22 18.49 -24.79
C GLN A 105 -3.86 19.20 -24.82
N GLY A 106 -2.84 18.51 -25.33
CA GLY A 106 -1.48 19.03 -25.44
C GLY A 106 -0.74 19.21 -24.10
N SER A 107 -1.32 18.76 -22.98
CA SER A 107 -0.65 18.83 -21.68
C SER A 107 0.35 17.69 -21.49
N LEU A 108 1.55 18.02 -21.03
CA LEU A 108 2.55 17.02 -20.62
C LEU A 108 2.30 16.53 -19.18
N SER A 109 1.69 17.36 -18.34
CA SER A 109 1.46 17.11 -16.92
C SER A 109 0.07 16.56 -16.60
N HIS A 110 -0.93 16.82 -17.45
CA HIS A 110 -2.30 16.35 -17.25
C HIS A 110 -2.67 15.32 -18.31
N SER A 111 -2.92 14.09 -17.87
CA SER A 111 -3.37 13.00 -18.73
C SER A 111 -4.87 12.76 -18.57
N PRO A 112 -5.64 12.62 -19.67
CA PRO A 112 -7.04 12.27 -19.57
C PRO A 112 -7.25 10.85 -19.03
N THR A 113 -6.35 9.90 -19.32
CA THR A 113 -6.39 8.56 -18.70
C THR A 113 -6.24 8.66 -17.18
N GLN A 114 -5.29 9.47 -16.70
CA GLN A 114 -5.07 9.63 -15.26
C GLN A 114 -6.29 10.25 -14.56
N GLU A 115 -6.87 11.31 -15.13
CA GLU A 115 -8.08 11.96 -14.59
C GLU A 115 -9.30 11.03 -14.61
N PHE A 116 -9.45 10.23 -15.67
CA PHE A 116 -10.45 9.17 -15.75
C PHE A 116 -10.27 8.16 -14.61
N LEU A 117 -9.07 7.60 -14.44
CA LEU A 117 -8.79 6.62 -13.38
C LEU A 117 -9.01 7.22 -11.99
N LEU A 118 -8.62 8.48 -11.79
CA LEU A 118 -8.82 9.19 -10.53
C LEU A 118 -10.31 9.32 -10.16
N ARG A 119 -11.17 9.63 -11.13
CA ARG A 119 -12.62 9.77 -10.91
C ARG A 119 -13.30 8.46 -10.50
N TYR A 120 -12.74 7.32 -10.91
CA TYR A 120 -13.27 5.98 -10.62
C TYR A 120 -12.36 5.18 -9.69
N ASN A 121 -11.53 5.84 -8.88
CA ASN A 121 -10.49 5.21 -8.06
C ASN A 121 -11.00 4.13 -7.07
N GLN A 122 -12.29 4.22 -6.71
CA GLN A 122 -12.99 3.28 -5.83
C GLN A 122 -13.32 1.94 -6.49
N LYS A 123 -13.32 1.88 -7.84
CA LYS A 123 -13.54 0.64 -8.59
C LYS A 123 -12.34 -0.28 -8.49
N THR A 124 -12.57 -1.56 -8.69
CA THR A 124 -11.51 -2.57 -8.74
C THR A 124 -10.77 -2.53 -10.08
N VAL A 125 -9.51 -2.95 -10.09
CA VAL A 125 -8.77 -3.16 -11.35
C VAL A 125 -9.43 -4.27 -12.17
N THR A 126 -10.11 -5.22 -11.54
CA THR A 126 -10.93 -6.24 -12.23
C THR A 126 -12.03 -5.60 -13.09
N GLU A 127 -12.76 -4.61 -12.60
CA GLU A 127 -13.75 -3.88 -13.40
C GLU A 127 -13.10 -3.14 -14.57
N LEU A 128 -11.90 -2.58 -14.39
CA LEU A 128 -11.12 -1.97 -15.47
C LEU A 128 -10.70 -3.01 -16.52
N THR A 129 -10.32 -4.22 -16.10
CA THR A 129 -9.99 -5.31 -17.04
C THR A 129 -11.20 -5.73 -17.87
N GLU A 130 -12.41 -5.63 -17.32
CA GLU A 130 -13.63 -5.94 -18.06
C GLU A 130 -13.90 -4.94 -19.19
N LEU A 131 -13.63 -3.64 -18.96
CA LEU A 131 -13.63 -2.66 -20.05
C LEU A 131 -12.64 -3.03 -21.15
N CYS A 132 -11.45 -3.51 -20.78
CA CYS A 132 -10.45 -3.94 -21.74
C CYS A 132 -10.95 -5.13 -22.58
N ARG A 133 -11.68 -6.07 -21.99
CA ARG A 133 -12.31 -7.19 -22.73
C ARG A 133 -13.39 -6.69 -23.69
N ILE A 134 -14.31 -5.86 -23.20
CA ILE A 134 -15.42 -5.30 -23.99
C ILE A 134 -14.90 -4.56 -25.24
N TYR A 135 -13.85 -3.76 -25.07
CA TYR A 135 -13.25 -2.99 -26.15
C TYR A 135 -12.09 -3.69 -26.86
N GLN A 136 -11.84 -4.96 -26.54
CA GLN A 136 -10.76 -5.77 -27.12
C GLN A 136 -9.38 -5.11 -27.03
N ARG A 137 -9.13 -4.34 -25.96
CA ARG A 137 -7.82 -3.74 -25.64
C ARG A 137 -6.93 -4.76 -24.94
N ILE A 138 -6.53 -5.79 -25.69
CA ILE A 138 -5.73 -6.92 -25.18
C ILE A 138 -4.36 -6.47 -24.66
N ASP A 139 -3.79 -5.42 -25.25
CA ASP A 139 -2.52 -4.82 -24.84
C ASP A 139 -2.58 -4.19 -23.43
N VAL A 140 -3.70 -3.56 -23.09
CA VAL A 140 -3.96 -3.03 -21.74
C VAL A 140 -4.37 -4.15 -20.79
N LEU A 141 -5.20 -5.09 -21.25
CA LEU A 141 -5.64 -6.23 -20.45
C LEU A 141 -4.45 -7.05 -19.92
N ARG A 142 -3.51 -7.41 -20.80
CA ARG A 142 -2.30 -8.17 -20.42
C ARG A 142 -1.40 -7.40 -19.46
N LEU A 143 -1.29 -6.08 -19.65
CA LEU A 143 -0.54 -5.21 -18.75
C LEU A 143 -1.16 -5.26 -17.33
N LEU A 144 -2.47 -5.06 -17.22
CA LEU A 144 -3.17 -5.09 -15.93
C LEU A 144 -3.12 -6.47 -15.27
N GLN A 145 -3.33 -7.55 -16.03
CA GLN A 145 -3.26 -8.92 -15.50
C GLN A 145 -1.86 -9.26 -14.99
N SER A 146 -0.82 -8.92 -15.75
CA SER A 146 0.57 -9.13 -15.30
C SER A 146 0.86 -8.39 -14.00
N TRP A 147 0.36 -7.16 -13.85
CA TRP A 147 0.55 -6.39 -12.64
C TRP A 147 -0.20 -6.98 -11.43
N ILE A 148 -1.46 -7.39 -11.62
CA ILE A 148 -2.25 -8.04 -10.56
C ILE A 148 -1.58 -9.32 -10.07
N GLU A 149 -1.01 -10.11 -10.98
CA GLU A 149 -0.42 -11.41 -10.65
C GLU A 149 0.99 -11.29 -10.05
N LYS A 150 1.80 -10.33 -10.53
CA LYS A 150 3.24 -10.28 -10.20
C LYS A 150 3.62 -9.18 -9.22
N ASP A 151 3.00 -8.01 -9.35
CA ASP A 151 3.43 -6.81 -8.62
C ASP A 151 2.54 -6.54 -7.41
N TRP A 152 1.22 -6.67 -7.57
CA TRP A 152 0.26 -6.35 -6.53
C TRP A 152 0.44 -7.15 -5.22
N PRO A 153 0.67 -8.49 -5.22
CA PRO A 153 0.81 -9.25 -3.97
C PRO A 153 1.95 -8.73 -3.10
N SER A 154 3.11 -8.45 -3.70
CA SER A 154 4.27 -7.92 -2.98
C SER A 154 4.06 -6.48 -2.52
N ARG A 155 3.40 -5.64 -3.34
CA ARG A 155 3.07 -4.25 -2.96
C ARG A 155 2.13 -4.21 -1.76
N TRP A 156 1.09 -5.04 -1.75
CA TRP A 156 0.16 -5.13 -0.62
C TRP A 156 0.89 -5.53 0.67
N GLN A 157 1.74 -6.55 0.62
CA GLN A 157 2.53 -7.03 1.77
C GLN A 157 3.51 -5.99 2.33
N GLN A 158 4.00 -5.06 1.51
CA GLN A 158 4.92 -4.01 1.98
C GLN A 158 4.18 -2.87 2.69
N THR A 159 2.89 -2.72 2.42
CA THR A 159 2.07 -1.63 2.95
C THR A 159 1.24 -2.02 4.18
N HIS A 160 1.10 -3.32 4.49
CA HIS A 160 0.23 -3.86 5.55
C HIS A 160 0.96 -4.91 6.39
#